data_AF-A0A5Q3QIL0-F1
#
_entry.id   AF-A0A5Q3QIL0-F1
#
_cell.length_a   1.000
_cell.length_b   1.000
_cell.length_c   1.000
_cell.angle_alpha   90.00
_cell.angle_beta   90.00
_cell.angle_gamma   90.00
#
_symmetry.space_group_name_H-M   'P 1'
#
loop_
_entity.id
_entity.type
_entity.pdbx_description
1 polymer ?
#
loop_
_entity_poly.entity_id
_entity_poly.type
_entity_poly.pdbx_seq_one_letter_code
_entity_poly.pdbx_strand_id
1 'polypeptide(L)'
;MTTRYESFLDGIRHRADLAETGDVRASTIHVLEVLSSRLDGVDRSQMAVALPPEVRDAVHWDAPHEPGARQDDLVGEIARRASCEPEHARALTRAVLAEMALAAPAVVDTLRHGLPAEVTPLFDRPGTVPEQTSTEPGAEGGARPLGEDELRRALTQLENWAGTTERLTREATLPTDRHQPVLTRVRAAEIELSHRAEVTENDDILVFSLTTRSVGGVSELDLQLARRIDEAVLEVATPT
;
A
#
# COMPACT_ATOMS: atom_id res chain seq x y z
N MET A 1 21.68 -23.37 14.22
CA MET A 1 20.56 -23.34 13.26
C MET A 1 19.45 -22.59 13.94
N THR A 2 19.37 -21.28 13.69
CA THR A 2 18.33 -20.39 14.25
C THR A 2 17.00 -20.77 13.60
N THR A 3 15.97 -21.06 14.40
CA THR A 3 14.63 -21.40 13.88
C THR A 3 14.02 -20.17 13.20
N ARG A 4 13.14 -20.38 12.21
CA ARG A 4 12.40 -19.30 11.51
C ARG A 4 11.72 -18.33 12.49
N TYR A 5 11.30 -18.86 13.64
CA TYR A 5 10.77 -18.14 14.79
C TYR A 5 11.78 -17.17 15.45
N GLU A 6 12.99 -17.64 15.76
CA GLU A 6 14.03 -16.82 16.40
C GLU A 6 14.52 -15.72 15.46
N SER A 7 14.68 -16.01 14.16
CA SER A 7 15.05 -15.00 13.15
C SER A 7 13.99 -13.92 12.98
N PHE A 8 12.70 -14.27 13.08
CA PHE A 8 11.60 -13.32 13.04
C PHE A 8 11.62 -12.39 14.26
N LEU A 9 11.77 -12.94 15.47
CA LEU A 9 11.84 -12.14 16.69
C LEU A 9 13.09 -11.26 16.76
N ASP A 10 14.22 -11.74 16.24
CA ASP A 10 15.47 -10.98 16.22
C ASP A 10 15.41 -9.82 15.21
N GLY A 11 14.76 -10.03 14.07
CA GLY A 11 14.46 -8.97 13.11
C GLY A 11 13.57 -7.87 13.69
N ILE A 12 12.53 -8.25 14.45
CA ILE A 12 11.67 -7.29 15.16
C ILE A 12 12.47 -6.49 16.19
N ARG A 13 13.26 -7.18 17.03
CA ARG A 13 14.08 -6.56 18.07
C ARG A 13 15.07 -5.55 17.47
N HIS A 14 15.76 -5.95 16.40
CA HIS A 14 16.76 -5.11 15.75
C HIS A 14 16.16 -3.85 15.12
N ARG A 15 14.94 -3.93 14.55
CA ARG A 15 14.29 -2.80 13.89
C ARG A 15 13.55 -1.86 14.83
N ALA A 16 13.06 -2.36 15.95
CA ALA A 16 12.36 -1.55 16.94
C ALA A 16 13.33 -0.83 17.91
N ASP A 17 14.65 -1.00 17.73
CA ASP A 17 15.72 -0.44 18.58
C ASP A 17 15.45 -0.63 20.08
N LEU A 18 14.94 -1.81 20.43
CA LEU A 18 14.50 -2.14 21.78
C LEU A 18 15.73 -2.44 22.64
N ALA A 19 16.24 -1.40 23.32
CA ALA A 19 17.32 -1.52 24.28
C ALA A 19 16.91 -2.32 25.54
N GLU A 20 15.62 -2.43 25.84
CA GLU A 20 15.11 -3.16 26.99
C GLU A 20 14.44 -4.48 26.59
N THR A 21 14.86 -5.53 27.29
CA THR A 21 14.30 -6.87 27.40
C THR A 21 12.87 -6.87 27.97
N GLY A 22 11.95 -6.14 27.35
CA GLY A 22 10.54 -6.52 27.38
C GLY A 22 10.37 -7.79 26.56
N ASP A 23 9.45 -8.68 26.96
CA ASP A 23 9.19 -9.93 26.25
C ASP A 23 8.66 -9.63 24.83
N VAL A 24 9.58 -9.45 23.88
CA VAL A 24 9.31 -9.13 22.46
C VAL A 24 8.25 -10.05 21.88
N ARG A 25 8.22 -11.30 22.38
CA ARG A 25 7.19 -12.28 22.05
C ARG A 25 5.80 -11.82 22.49
N ALA A 26 5.61 -11.46 23.75
CA ALA A 26 4.33 -10.99 24.29
C ALA A 26 3.85 -9.72 23.58
N SER A 27 4.75 -8.75 23.36
CA SER A 27 4.41 -7.52 22.64
C SER A 27 4.04 -7.78 21.17
N THR A 28 4.73 -8.70 20.50
CA THR A 28 4.39 -9.10 19.11
C THR A 28 3.03 -9.78 19.05
N ILE A 29 2.71 -10.66 20.00
CA ILE A 29 1.40 -11.31 20.08
C ILE A 29 0.29 -10.26 20.26
N HIS A 30 0.47 -9.30 21.16
CA HIS A 30 -0.52 -8.23 21.35
C HIS A 30 -0.74 -7.37 20.10
N VAL A 31 0.31 -7.07 19.34
CA VAL A 31 0.16 -6.37 18.06
C VAL A 31 -0.63 -7.20 17.06
N LEU A 32 -0.30 -8.49 16.91
CA LEU A 32 -1.00 -9.38 15.99
C LEU A 32 -2.47 -9.58 16.38
N GLU A 33 -2.78 -9.68 17.67
CA GLU A 33 -4.15 -9.75 18.18
C GLU A 33 -4.94 -8.49 17.83
N VAL A 34 -4.40 -7.31 18.10
CA VAL A 34 -5.08 -6.04 17.80
C VAL A 34 -5.25 -5.87 16.28
N LEU A 35 -4.26 -6.22 15.47
CA LEU A 35 -4.39 -6.23 14.01
C LEU A 35 -5.49 -7.21 13.57
N SER A 36 -5.50 -8.44 14.10
CA SER A 36 -6.49 -9.46 13.72
C SER A 36 -7.93 -9.03 14.03
N SER A 37 -8.15 -8.30 15.13
CA SER A 37 -9.48 -7.79 15.51
C SER A 37 -10.06 -6.76 14.53
N ARG A 38 -9.20 -6.13 13.73
CA ARG A 38 -9.56 -5.11 12.73
C ARG A 38 -9.74 -5.67 11.33
N LEU A 39 -9.15 -6.83 11.06
CA LEU A 39 -9.24 -7.50 9.77
C LEU A 39 -10.54 -8.32 9.69
N ASP A 40 -11.02 -8.55 8.47
CA ASP A 40 -12.13 -9.48 8.24
C ASP A 40 -11.66 -10.96 8.32
N GLY A 41 -12.58 -11.91 8.24
CA GLY A 41 -12.25 -13.34 8.39
C GLY A 41 -11.31 -13.88 7.29
N VAL A 42 -11.33 -13.28 6.09
CA VAL A 42 -10.49 -13.69 4.96
C VAL A 42 -9.07 -13.17 5.16
N ASP A 43 -8.94 -11.90 5.53
CA ASP A 43 -7.66 -11.25 5.81
C ASP A 43 -6.97 -11.84 7.04
N ARG A 44 -7.74 -12.18 8.09
CA ARG A 44 -7.22 -12.90 9.28
C ARG A 44 -6.63 -14.26 8.91
N SER A 45 -7.30 -15.00 8.04
CA SER A 45 -6.85 -16.33 7.61
C SER A 45 -5.56 -16.24 6.80
N GLN A 46 -5.44 -15.23 5.93
CA GLN A 46 -4.21 -14.99 5.18
C GLN A 46 -3.05 -14.55 6.09
N MET A 47 -3.31 -13.70 7.07
CA MET A 47 -2.32 -13.33 8.08
C MET A 47 -1.83 -14.55 8.88
N ALA A 48 -2.72 -15.44 9.29
CA ALA A 48 -2.38 -16.66 10.03
C ALA A 48 -1.47 -17.62 9.23
N VAL A 49 -1.64 -17.70 7.89
CA VAL A 49 -0.83 -18.56 7.01
C VAL A 49 0.60 -18.01 6.83
N ALA A 50 0.79 -16.69 6.89
CA ALA A 50 2.09 -16.07 6.75
C ALA A 50 2.98 -16.16 8.00
N LEU A 51 2.39 -16.34 9.18
CA LEU A 51 3.12 -16.38 10.43
C LEU A 51 3.77 -17.76 10.67
N PRO A 52 4.93 -17.80 11.34
CA PRO A 52 5.46 -19.05 11.88
C PRO A 52 4.42 -19.74 12.78
N PRO A 53 4.29 -21.07 12.73
CA PRO A 53 3.25 -21.80 13.48
C PRO A 53 3.32 -21.51 14.98
N GLU A 54 4.51 -21.31 15.54
CA GLU A 54 4.71 -21.01 16.96
C GLU A 54 4.17 -19.63 17.38
N VAL A 55 4.12 -18.67 16.45
CA VAL A 55 3.52 -17.34 16.66
C VAL A 55 2.01 -17.43 16.40
N ARG A 56 1.62 -18.08 15.30
CA ARG A 56 0.21 -18.25 14.92
C ARG A 56 -0.59 -18.92 16.02
N ASP A 57 -0.07 -19.99 16.61
CA ASP A 57 -0.76 -20.78 17.64
C ASP A 57 -0.83 -20.04 18.99
N ALA A 58 -0.02 -18.98 19.17
CA ALA A 58 -0.03 -18.13 20.35
C ALA A 58 -0.91 -16.88 20.22
N VAL A 59 -1.40 -16.56 19.01
CA VAL A 59 -2.28 -15.42 18.75
C VAL A 59 -3.74 -15.82 18.95
N HIS A 60 -4.49 -15.02 19.70
CA HIS A 60 -5.93 -15.19 19.83
C HIS A 60 -6.68 -14.53 18.66
N TRP A 61 -7.04 -15.33 17.65
CA TRP A 61 -7.70 -14.89 16.41
C TRP A 61 -9.21 -14.61 16.54
N ASP A 62 -9.83 -15.07 17.62
CA ASP A 62 -11.28 -15.11 17.81
C ASP A 62 -11.82 -13.92 18.61
N ALA A 63 -11.09 -12.80 18.63
CA ALA A 63 -11.52 -11.60 19.34
C ALA A 63 -12.78 -11.04 18.66
N PRO A 64 -13.89 -10.81 19.42
CA PRO A 64 -15.09 -10.22 18.86
C PRO A 64 -14.79 -8.84 18.28
N HIS A 65 -15.21 -8.62 17.04
CA HIS A 65 -15.12 -7.32 16.38
C HIS A 65 -15.99 -6.32 17.16
N GLU A 66 -15.38 -5.40 17.91
CA GLU A 66 -16.13 -4.34 18.59
C GLU A 66 -16.46 -3.22 17.59
N PRO A 67 -17.72 -3.11 17.11
CA PRO A 67 -18.11 -2.09 16.15
C PRO A 67 -18.26 -0.77 16.91
N GLY A 68 -17.24 0.08 16.87
CA GLY A 68 -17.28 1.40 17.53
C GLY A 68 -16.00 1.81 18.23
N ALA A 69 -15.00 0.92 18.37
CA ALA A 69 -13.64 1.34 18.68
C ALA A 69 -13.19 2.26 17.53
N ARG A 70 -12.95 3.54 17.83
CA ARG A 70 -12.51 4.55 16.84
C ARG A 70 -11.44 3.93 15.96
N GLN A 71 -11.74 3.75 14.67
CA GLN A 71 -10.80 3.18 13.70
C GLN A 71 -9.44 3.90 13.74
N ASP A 72 -9.43 5.15 14.23
CA ASP A 72 -8.33 6.10 14.25
C ASP A 72 -7.29 5.93 15.38
N ASP A 73 -7.44 4.99 16.34
CA ASP A 73 -6.49 4.85 17.49
C ASP A 73 -5.90 3.43 17.64
N LEU A 74 -5.29 2.87 16.58
CA LEU A 74 -4.59 1.58 16.67
C LEU A 74 -3.42 1.62 17.66
N VAL A 75 -2.60 2.67 17.54
CA VAL A 75 -1.36 2.78 18.31
C VAL A 75 -1.67 2.97 19.80
N GLY A 76 -2.70 3.73 20.16
CA GLY A 76 -3.12 3.86 21.55
C GLY A 76 -3.70 2.57 22.12
N GLU A 77 -4.39 1.76 21.32
CA GLU A 77 -4.87 0.44 21.77
C GLU A 77 -3.72 -0.55 22.02
N ILE A 78 -2.72 -0.55 21.14
CA ILE A 78 -1.51 -1.35 21.30
C ILE A 78 -0.70 -0.87 22.52
N ALA A 79 -0.56 0.44 22.71
CA ALA A 79 0.11 1.04 23.86
C ALA A 79 -0.56 0.61 25.18
N ARG A 80 -1.90 0.63 25.24
CA ARG A 80 -2.68 0.16 26.40
C ARG A 80 -2.48 -1.33 26.66
N ARG A 81 -2.60 -2.18 25.63
CA ARG A 81 -2.47 -3.64 25.78
C ARG A 81 -1.05 -4.11 26.10
N ALA A 82 -0.05 -3.52 25.45
CA ALA A 82 1.35 -3.83 25.70
C ALA A 82 1.94 -3.07 26.89
N SER A 83 1.14 -2.23 27.57
CA SER A 83 1.56 -1.37 28.69
C SER A 83 2.84 -0.58 28.38
N CYS A 84 2.92 -0.02 27.17
CA CYS A 84 4.09 0.70 26.67
C CYS A 84 3.74 2.12 26.21
N GLU A 85 4.76 2.96 26.08
CA GLU A 85 4.60 4.32 25.54
C GLU A 85 4.09 4.30 24.09
N PRO A 86 3.27 5.28 23.66
CA PRO A 86 2.69 5.30 22.30
C PRO A 86 3.74 5.31 21.18
N GLU A 87 4.87 5.99 21.40
CA GLU A 87 5.99 5.99 20.45
C GLU A 87 6.61 4.58 20.31
N HIS A 88 6.69 3.85 21.42
CA HIS A 88 7.18 2.49 21.48
C HIS A 88 6.20 1.51 20.81
N ALA A 89 4.90 1.65 21.07
CA ALA A 89 3.85 0.89 20.39
C ALA A 89 3.90 1.10 18.87
N ARG A 90 4.17 2.33 18.42
CA ARG A 90 4.32 2.65 16.99
C ARG A 90 5.56 1.99 16.38
N ALA A 91 6.70 2.03 17.08
CA ALA A 91 7.93 1.38 16.63
C ALA A 91 7.76 -0.15 16.52
N LEU A 92 7.10 -0.76 17.51
CA LEU A 92 6.85 -2.19 17.54
C LEU A 92 5.87 -2.63 16.44
N THR A 93 4.77 -1.89 16.27
CA THR A 93 3.81 -2.12 15.17
C THR A 93 4.52 -2.07 13.82
N ARG A 94 5.38 -1.06 13.62
CA ARG A 94 6.18 -0.91 12.39
C ARG A 94 7.11 -2.11 12.16
N ALA A 95 7.82 -2.54 13.20
CA ALA A 95 8.76 -3.65 13.10
C ALA A 95 8.06 -4.98 12.76
N VAL A 96 6.91 -5.25 13.38
CA VAL A 96 6.10 -6.46 13.09
C VAL A 96 5.60 -6.44 11.64
N LEU A 97 5.05 -5.32 11.18
CA LEU A 97 4.56 -5.19 9.80
C LEU A 97 5.69 -5.31 8.77
N ALA A 98 6.85 -4.73 9.05
CA ALA A 98 8.02 -4.84 8.18
C ALA A 98 8.56 -6.28 8.09
N GLU A 99 8.59 -7.02 9.20
CA GLU A 99 9.02 -8.43 9.21
C GLU A 99 7.99 -9.35 8.53
N MET A 100 6.70 -9.08 8.69
CA MET A 100 5.66 -9.77 7.94
C MET A 100 5.78 -9.52 6.43
N ALA A 101 6.08 -8.28 6.04
CA ALA A 101 6.32 -7.93 4.64
C ALA A 101 7.52 -8.67 4.03
N LEU A 102 8.56 -8.91 4.83
CA LEU A 102 9.72 -9.70 4.41
C LEU A 102 9.43 -11.19 4.37
N ALA A 103 8.63 -11.71 5.30
CA ALA A 103 8.34 -13.13 5.41
C ALA A 103 7.29 -13.62 4.39
N ALA A 104 6.33 -12.75 4.03
CA ALA A 104 5.24 -13.08 3.12
C ALA A 104 4.71 -11.81 2.41
N PRO A 105 5.30 -11.43 1.26
CA PRO A 105 4.89 -10.25 0.50
C PRO A 105 3.40 -10.23 0.12
N ALA A 106 2.83 -11.40 -0.17
CA ALA A 106 1.41 -11.55 -0.52
C ALA A 106 0.44 -11.11 0.59
N VAL A 107 0.87 -11.10 1.85
CA VAL A 107 0.05 -10.66 2.98
C VAL A 107 0.08 -9.14 3.15
N VAL A 108 1.07 -8.45 2.57
CA VAL A 108 1.16 -6.98 2.61
C VAL A 108 0.01 -6.34 1.84
N ASP A 109 -0.34 -6.88 0.68
CA ASP A 109 -1.41 -6.33 -0.15
C ASP A 109 -2.77 -6.49 0.53
N THR A 110 -3.00 -7.64 1.16
CA THR A 110 -4.18 -7.94 1.98
C THR A 110 -4.27 -7.02 3.21
N LEU A 111 -3.16 -6.86 3.94
CA LEU A 111 -3.10 -5.97 5.10
C LEU A 111 -3.28 -4.49 4.73
N ARG A 112 -2.80 -4.05 3.57
CA ARG A 112 -3.01 -2.68 3.08
C ARG A 112 -4.48 -2.38 2.76
N HIS A 113 -5.26 -3.39 2.39
CA HIS A 113 -6.71 -3.23 2.13
C HIS A 113 -7.53 -3.21 3.43
N GLY A 114 -7.15 -4.00 4.43
CA GLY A 114 -7.88 -4.12 5.70
C GLY A 114 -7.46 -3.15 6.81
N LEU A 115 -6.31 -2.47 6.67
CA LEU A 115 -5.77 -1.60 7.72
C LEU A 115 -6.01 -0.10 7.47
N PRO A 116 -6.18 0.71 8.53
CA PRO A 116 -6.35 2.16 8.43
C PRO A 116 -5.18 2.88 7.73
N ALA A 117 -5.46 4.03 7.12
CA ALA A 117 -4.46 4.81 6.38
C ALA A 117 -3.27 5.25 7.25
N GLU A 118 -3.47 5.36 8.56
CA GLU A 118 -2.46 5.81 9.55
C GLU A 118 -1.34 4.79 9.76
N VAL A 119 -1.60 3.51 9.50
CA VAL A 119 -0.60 2.44 9.57
C VAL A 119 0.02 2.07 8.22
N THR A 120 -0.58 2.56 7.13
CA THR A 120 -0.01 2.42 5.78
C THR A 120 1.44 2.97 5.65
N PRO A 121 1.81 4.12 6.24
CA PRO A 121 3.20 4.59 6.20
C PRO A 121 4.15 3.81 7.13
N LEU A 122 3.65 2.85 7.92
CA LEU A 122 4.49 1.99 8.75
C LEU A 122 5.05 0.78 7.98
N PHE A 123 4.60 0.55 6.74
CA PHE A 123 5.16 -0.49 5.88
C PHE A 123 6.44 -0.04 5.16
N ASP A 124 6.77 1.25 5.19
CA ASP A 124 7.93 1.80 4.48
C ASP A 124 9.22 1.60 5.28
N ARG A 125 10.24 1.05 4.61
CA ARG A 125 11.54 0.72 5.20
C ARG A 125 12.33 2.01 5.49
N PRO A 126 12.88 2.23 6.69
CA PRO A 126 13.77 3.37 6.90
C PRO A 126 15.15 3.08 6.29
N GLY A 127 15.58 3.93 5.37
CA GLY A 127 16.97 4.08 4.98
C GLY A 127 17.54 3.02 4.03
N THR A 128 17.42 3.26 2.73
CA THR A 128 18.44 2.86 1.74
C THR A 128 18.60 3.98 0.73
N VAL A 129 19.69 4.73 0.85
CA VAL A 129 20.18 5.62 -0.22
C VAL A 129 20.64 4.70 -1.36
N PRO A 130 20.13 4.83 -2.60
CA PRO A 130 20.57 3.95 -3.68
C PRO A 130 21.86 4.50 -4.31
N GLU A 131 22.96 3.77 -4.12
CA GLU A 131 24.15 3.90 -4.94
C GLU A 131 23.83 3.37 -6.35
N GLN A 132 24.10 4.21 -7.35
CA GLN A 132 23.78 3.95 -8.75
C GLN A 132 24.71 2.89 -9.33
N THR A 133 24.13 1.78 -9.80
CA THR A 133 24.74 1.02 -10.90
C THR A 133 23.66 0.69 -11.93
N SER A 134 23.84 1.29 -13.10
CA SER A 134 23.09 0.98 -14.32
C SER A 134 23.42 -0.43 -14.81
N THR A 135 22.41 -1.22 -15.16
CA THR A 135 22.37 -2.13 -16.33
C THR A 135 20.92 -2.63 -16.49
N GLU A 136 20.49 -2.69 -17.75
CA GLU A 136 19.16 -2.83 -18.35
C GLU A 136 18.46 -4.21 -18.14
N PRO A 137 17.43 -4.61 -18.93
CA PRO A 137 16.05 -4.16 -18.93
C PRO A 137 15.05 -5.34 -18.77
N GLY A 138 13.85 -5.04 -18.28
CA GLY A 138 12.68 -5.92 -18.47
C GLY A 138 12.10 -6.51 -17.19
N ALA A 139 10.85 -6.12 -16.95
CA ALA A 139 9.83 -6.92 -16.27
C ALA A 139 9.89 -7.06 -14.75
N GLU A 140 10.05 -5.97 -13.99
CA GLU A 140 9.37 -5.83 -12.69
C GLU A 140 8.94 -4.35 -12.53
N GLY A 141 7.80 -4.01 -13.14
CA GLY A 141 7.20 -2.68 -13.14
C GLY A 141 6.65 -2.28 -11.78
N GLY A 142 7.54 -2.16 -10.79
CA GLY A 142 7.23 -1.65 -9.45
C GLY A 142 7.22 -0.13 -9.41
N ALA A 143 6.78 0.38 -8.26
CA ALA A 143 6.56 1.79 -7.93
C ALA A 143 7.81 2.68 -8.00
N ARG A 144 8.82 2.43 -8.82
CA ARG A 144 9.98 3.33 -8.97
C ARG A 144 9.56 4.66 -9.62
N PRO A 145 10.07 5.81 -9.17
CA PRO A 145 9.84 7.08 -9.86
C PRO A 145 10.57 7.10 -11.21
N LEU A 146 9.87 7.58 -12.24
CA LEU A 146 10.40 7.74 -13.59
C LEU A 146 11.35 8.93 -13.67
N GLY A 147 12.45 8.76 -14.40
CA GLY A 147 13.32 9.87 -14.77
C GLY A 147 12.68 10.74 -15.87
N GLU A 148 13.16 11.97 -16.01
CA GLU A 148 12.63 12.93 -16.99
C GLU A 148 12.67 12.40 -18.43
N ASP A 149 13.74 11.70 -18.82
CA ASP A 149 13.87 11.14 -20.17
C ASP A 149 12.93 9.97 -20.44
N GLU A 150 12.68 9.14 -19.41
CA GLU A 150 11.74 8.03 -19.48
C GLU A 150 10.31 8.57 -19.62
N LEU A 151 9.95 9.55 -18.79
CA LEU A 151 8.67 10.22 -18.85
C LEU A 151 8.43 10.89 -20.20
N ARG A 152 9.43 11.61 -20.72
CA ARG A 152 9.32 12.30 -22.01
C ARG A 152 9.05 11.33 -23.14
N ARG A 153 9.72 10.16 -23.15
CA ARG A 153 9.45 9.11 -24.14
C ARG A 153 8.04 8.55 -23.97
N ALA A 154 7.62 8.25 -22.74
CA ALA A 154 6.29 7.71 -22.48
C ALA A 154 5.17 8.67 -22.89
N LEU A 155 5.31 9.97 -22.64
CA LEU A 155 4.35 11.00 -23.05
C LEU A 155 4.13 11.05 -24.56
N THR A 156 5.10 10.64 -25.39
CA THR A 156 4.90 10.58 -26.85
C THR A 156 3.92 9.48 -27.29
N GLN A 157 3.58 8.55 -26.39
CA GLN A 157 2.68 7.42 -26.65
C GLN A 157 1.31 7.59 -26.00
N LEU A 158 1.10 8.69 -25.27
CA LEU A 158 -0.11 8.96 -24.50
C LEU A 158 -0.92 10.09 -25.14
N GLU A 159 -2.24 9.99 -25.12
CA GLU A 159 -3.12 10.95 -25.81
C GLU A 159 -3.55 12.10 -24.89
N ASN A 160 -3.13 13.34 -25.21
CA ASN A 160 -3.48 14.55 -24.45
C ASN A 160 -3.04 14.53 -22.97
N TRP A 161 -2.03 13.73 -22.65
CA TRP A 161 -1.36 13.77 -21.36
C TRP A 161 -0.27 14.84 -21.34
N ALA A 162 -0.22 15.60 -20.26
CA ALA A 162 0.84 16.55 -19.95
C ALA A 162 1.32 16.31 -18.52
N GLY A 163 2.58 16.63 -18.22
CA GLY A 163 3.06 16.49 -16.85
C GLY A 163 4.56 16.52 -16.70
N THR A 164 4.98 16.35 -15.45
CA THR A 164 6.38 16.26 -15.02
C THR A 164 6.58 14.96 -14.25
N THR A 165 7.79 14.70 -13.75
CA THR A 165 8.08 13.55 -12.88
C THR A 165 7.31 13.61 -11.55
N GLU A 166 6.61 14.70 -11.25
CA GLU A 166 5.81 14.86 -10.03
C GLU A 166 4.34 14.46 -10.24
N ARG A 167 3.78 14.77 -11.42
CA ARG A 167 2.36 14.55 -11.73
C ARG A 167 2.11 14.50 -13.23
N LEU A 168 1.23 13.59 -13.64
CA LEU A 168 0.61 13.57 -14.95
C LEU A 168 -0.83 14.08 -14.87
N THR A 169 -1.25 14.86 -15.86
CA THR A 169 -2.60 15.38 -15.98
C THR A 169 -3.11 15.19 -17.40
N ARG A 170 -4.39 14.86 -17.52
CA ARG A 170 -5.11 14.84 -18.80
C ARG A 170 -6.49 15.44 -18.63
N GLU A 171 -6.89 16.24 -19.60
CA GLU A 171 -8.25 16.75 -19.73
C GLU A 171 -8.95 15.99 -20.85
N ALA A 172 -10.15 15.48 -20.56
CA ALA A 172 -11.02 14.87 -21.55
C ALA A 172 -12.28 15.71 -21.63
N THR A 173 -12.61 16.21 -22.82
CA THR A 173 -13.88 16.88 -23.09
C THR A 173 -14.87 15.86 -23.64
N LEU A 174 -15.96 15.62 -22.93
CA LEU A 174 -16.99 14.68 -23.31
C LEU A 174 -18.35 15.13 -22.74
N PRO A 175 -19.47 14.82 -23.40
CA PRO A 175 -20.79 15.09 -22.85
C PRO A 175 -20.99 14.44 -21.48
N THR A 176 -21.70 15.09 -20.55
CA THR A 176 -21.87 14.62 -19.16
C THR A 176 -22.51 13.23 -19.07
N ASP A 177 -23.37 12.84 -20.02
CA ASP A 177 -23.95 11.47 -20.08
C ASP A 177 -22.90 10.38 -20.38
N ARG A 178 -21.74 10.77 -20.89
CA ARG A 178 -20.59 9.90 -21.17
C ARG A 178 -19.58 9.83 -20.03
N HIS A 179 -19.71 10.65 -18.99
CA HIS A 179 -18.80 10.64 -17.84
C HIS A 179 -18.85 9.32 -17.07
N GLN A 180 -20.06 8.89 -16.68
CA GLN A 180 -20.23 7.68 -15.87
C GLN A 180 -19.70 6.40 -16.55
N PRO A 181 -19.91 6.15 -17.86
CA PRO A 181 -19.29 5.04 -18.57
C PRO A 181 -17.76 5.06 -18.57
N VAL A 182 -17.12 6.24 -18.69
CA VAL A 182 -15.66 6.39 -18.60
C VAL A 182 -15.21 6.09 -17.17
N LEU A 183 -15.81 6.75 -16.17
CA LEU A 183 -15.45 6.58 -14.75
C LEU A 183 -15.59 5.12 -14.30
N THR A 184 -16.58 4.39 -14.79
CA THR A 184 -16.77 2.96 -14.48
C THR A 184 -15.61 2.11 -15.00
N ARG A 185 -15.15 2.37 -16.23
CA ARG A 185 -14.00 1.66 -16.83
C ARG A 185 -12.69 2.03 -16.15
N VAL A 186 -12.47 3.33 -15.89
CA VAL A 186 -11.31 3.81 -15.13
C VAL A 186 -11.28 3.13 -13.76
N ARG A 187 -12.42 3.06 -13.06
CA ARG A 187 -12.50 2.39 -11.76
C ARG A 187 -12.14 0.90 -11.81
N ALA A 188 -12.52 0.19 -12.87
CA ALA A 188 -12.11 -1.19 -13.08
C ALA A 188 -10.59 -1.32 -13.26
N ALA A 189 -9.98 -0.42 -14.05
CA ALA A 189 -8.53 -0.36 -14.21
C ALA A 189 -7.80 0.00 -12.91
N GLU A 190 -8.36 0.90 -12.10
CA GLU A 190 -7.79 1.24 -10.79
C GLU A 190 -7.73 0.04 -9.85
N ILE A 191 -8.77 -0.80 -9.87
CA ILE A 191 -8.83 -2.03 -9.07
C ILE A 191 -7.81 -3.04 -9.58
N GLU A 192 -7.74 -3.25 -10.90
CA GLU A 192 -6.80 -4.20 -11.52
C GLU A 192 -5.34 -3.82 -11.22
N LEU A 193 -5.01 -2.54 -11.34
CA LEU A 193 -3.65 -2.03 -11.11
C LEU A 193 -3.35 -1.72 -9.65
N SER A 194 -4.35 -1.82 -8.76
CA SER A 194 -4.28 -1.35 -7.37
C SER A 194 -3.71 0.09 -7.26
N HIS A 195 -4.06 0.95 -8.23
CA HIS A 195 -3.54 2.31 -8.38
C HIS A 195 -4.66 3.27 -8.75
N ARG A 196 -4.69 4.47 -8.15
CA ARG A 196 -5.85 5.37 -8.28
C ARG A 196 -5.50 6.66 -9.00
N ALA A 197 -6.43 7.12 -9.83
CA ALA A 197 -6.45 8.46 -10.37
C ALA A 197 -7.18 9.42 -9.42
N GLU A 198 -6.69 10.65 -9.34
CA GLU A 198 -7.49 11.76 -8.86
C GLU A 198 -8.32 12.26 -10.06
N VAL A 199 -9.65 12.32 -9.90
CA VAL A 199 -10.55 12.74 -10.97
C VAL A 199 -11.40 13.90 -10.50
N THR A 200 -11.38 14.98 -11.27
CA THR A 200 -12.26 16.14 -11.07
C THR A 200 -13.22 16.22 -12.26
N GLU A 201 -14.50 16.27 -11.96
CA GLU A 201 -15.58 16.40 -12.94
C GLU A 201 -16.07 17.85 -12.97
N ASN A 202 -15.99 18.49 -14.14
CA ASN A 202 -16.43 19.87 -14.36
C ASN A 202 -17.26 19.95 -15.65
N ASP A 203 -18.56 20.18 -15.56
CA ASP A 203 -19.46 20.31 -16.72
C ASP A 203 -19.30 19.18 -17.77
N ASP A 204 -18.62 19.46 -18.89
CA ASP A 204 -18.30 18.56 -20.00
C ASP A 204 -16.81 18.15 -20.04
N ILE A 205 -16.09 18.32 -18.93
CA ILE A 205 -14.65 18.05 -18.81
C ILE A 205 -14.39 17.13 -17.62
N LEU A 206 -13.69 16.03 -17.88
CA LEU A 206 -13.05 15.19 -16.85
C LEU A 206 -11.56 15.50 -16.82
N VAL A 207 -11.06 15.89 -15.65
CA VAL A 207 -9.63 16.13 -15.41
C VAL A 207 -9.09 14.95 -14.61
N PHE A 208 -8.16 14.21 -15.20
CA PHE A 208 -7.45 13.10 -14.58
C PHE A 208 -6.08 13.56 -14.11
N SER A 209 -5.70 13.21 -12.89
CA SER A 209 -4.41 13.52 -12.27
C SER A 209 -3.81 12.24 -11.69
N LEU A 210 -2.60 11.89 -12.12
CA LEU A 210 -1.90 10.66 -11.73
C LEU A 210 -0.57 11.00 -11.05
N THR A 211 -0.35 10.35 -9.91
CA THR A 211 0.92 10.37 -9.18
C THR A 211 1.00 9.15 -8.27
N THR A 212 2.19 8.58 -8.14
CA THR A 212 2.43 7.47 -7.22
C THR A 212 2.93 8.02 -5.89
N ARG A 213 1.99 8.19 -4.94
CA ARG A 213 2.28 8.76 -3.62
C ARG A 213 3.37 8.02 -2.85
N SER A 214 3.47 6.70 -2.98
CA SER A 214 4.46 5.88 -2.27
C SER A 214 5.91 6.19 -2.67
N VAL A 215 6.13 6.82 -3.83
CA VAL A 215 7.47 7.22 -4.27
C VAL A 215 7.60 8.71 -4.59
N GLY A 216 6.58 9.49 -4.25
CA GLY A 216 6.61 10.95 -4.37
C GLY A 216 6.74 11.45 -5.81
N GLY A 217 6.25 10.69 -6.79
CA GLY A 217 6.36 11.07 -8.21
C GLY A 217 5.63 10.11 -9.14
N VAL A 218 5.79 10.34 -10.43
CA VAL A 218 5.19 9.53 -11.49
C VAL A 218 5.98 8.23 -11.65
N SER A 219 5.30 7.09 -11.66
CA SER A 219 5.87 5.76 -11.86
C SER A 219 5.28 5.07 -13.09
N GLU A 220 5.77 3.86 -13.41
CA GLU A 220 5.19 3.05 -14.48
C GLU A 220 3.71 2.69 -14.21
N LEU A 221 3.25 2.66 -12.94
CA LEU A 221 1.83 2.46 -12.63
C LEU A 221 0.97 3.63 -13.10
N ASP A 222 1.48 4.86 -13.01
CA ASP A 222 0.81 6.04 -13.57
C ASP A 222 0.72 5.94 -15.09
N LEU A 223 1.78 5.47 -15.77
CA LEU A 223 1.76 5.28 -17.22
C LEU A 223 0.80 4.15 -17.64
N GLN A 224 0.75 3.05 -16.90
CA GLN A 224 -0.19 1.96 -17.17
C GLN A 224 -1.64 2.43 -17.00
N LEU A 225 -1.94 3.16 -15.93
CA LEU A 225 -3.29 3.70 -15.71
C LEU A 225 -3.64 4.78 -16.75
N ALA A 226 -2.68 5.62 -17.16
CA ALA A 226 -2.87 6.60 -18.22
C ALA A 226 -3.32 5.95 -19.54
N ARG A 227 -2.68 4.84 -19.94
CA ARG A 227 -3.08 4.06 -21.14
C ARG A 227 -4.51 3.52 -21.02
N ARG A 228 -4.89 3.00 -19.86
CA ARG A 228 -6.26 2.50 -19.62
C ARG A 228 -7.31 3.62 -19.63
N ILE A 229 -6.95 4.82 -19.18
CA ILE A 229 -7.81 6.00 -19.27
C ILE A 229 -7.99 6.41 -20.74
N ASP A 230 -6.92 6.39 -21.54
CA ASP A 230 -7.00 6.69 -22.97
C ASP A 230 -7.94 5.71 -23.68
N GLU A 231 -7.79 4.40 -23.44
CA GLU A 231 -8.69 3.35 -23.96
C GLU A 231 -10.15 3.59 -23.54
N ALA A 232 -10.39 3.86 -22.26
CA ALA A 232 -11.73 4.10 -21.73
C ALA A 232 -12.41 5.33 -22.37
N VAL A 233 -11.66 6.41 -22.55
CA VAL A 233 -12.17 7.64 -23.18
C VAL A 233 -12.43 7.41 -24.65
N LEU A 234 -11.49 6.76 -25.37
CA LEU A 234 -11.63 6.48 -26.80
C LEU A 234 -12.87 5.63 -27.07
N GLU A 235 -13.05 4.53 -26.34
CA GLU A 235 -14.19 3.62 -26.51
C GLU A 235 -15.54 4.33 -26.30
N VAL A 236 -15.63 5.17 -25.28
CA VAL A 236 -16.88 5.85 -24.92
C VAL A 236 -17.13 7.06 -25.85
N ALA A 237 -16.08 7.70 -26.35
CA ALA A 237 -16.18 8.82 -27.29
C ALA A 237 -16.58 8.36 -28.70
N THR A 238 -16.23 7.13 -29.11
CA THR A 238 -16.73 6.56 -30.37
C THR A 238 -18.23 6.25 -30.28
N PRO A 239 -19.08 6.83 -31.14
CA PRO A 239 -20.47 6.40 -31.24
C PRO A 239 -20.52 4.99 -31.85
N THR A 240 -21.13 4.04 -31.13
CA THR A 240 -21.46 2.70 -31.64
C THR A 240 -22.50 2.78 -32.76
#